data_AF-A0A8J9USE3-F1
#
_entry.id   AF-A0A8J9USE3-F1
#
_cell.length_a   1.000
_cell.length_b   1.000
_cell.length_c   1.000
_cell.angle_alpha   90.00
_cell.angle_beta   90.00
_cell.angle_gamma   90.00
#
_symmetry.space_group_name_H-M   'P 1'
#
loop_
_entity.id
_entity.type
_entity.pdbx_description
1 polymer ?
#
loop_
_entity_poly.entity_id
_entity_poly.type
_entity_poly.pdbx_seq_one_letter_code
_entity_poly.pdbx_strand_id
1 'polypeptide(L)'
;MTNLDKCLAAYNFVFKILFFIIKRRHLKILIDEIRNSGDKVSDDRKKLMGIYIILATLVSTTLVGAFSFLSQLKGEMTIEAWMPFDPFKNRMSLLLAAQILAVGFAVPCLYRACALHGVVCCIIMYFCDQLIELQGRLKNLGYSEDRDRDVREEFKEILKKHVRIMRYSKSFTNIFKEFFLIQNLAVTIELCLNAIMVTVSTGIAQAAYESGWTSWPIDLQKDLLILILAAQKPLILSAGGMTIMCIQTYSQALYNAYSIFAVLNDVVD
;
A
#
# COMPACT_ATOMS: atom_id res chain seq x y z
N MET A 1 -15.82 10.37 -15.60
CA MET A 1 -14.49 9.73 -15.38
C MET A 1 -14.03 9.75 -13.93
N THR A 2 -14.62 10.57 -13.05
CA THR A 2 -14.36 10.65 -11.59
C THR A 2 -14.61 9.36 -10.80
N ASN A 3 -15.26 8.36 -11.40
CA ASN A 3 -15.82 7.20 -10.70
C ASN A 3 -14.95 5.93 -10.88
N LEU A 4 -14.03 5.94 -11.86
CA LEU A 4 -13.16 4.81 -12.14
C LEU A 4 -12.21 4.53 -10.97
N ASP A 5 -11.65 5.60 -10.38
CA ASP A 5 -10.70 5.51 -9.26
C ASP A 5 -11.36 4.90 -8.00
N LYS A 6 -12.61 5.30 -7.71
CA LYS A 6 -13.38 4.78 -6.57
C LYS A 6 -13.68 3.28 -6.74
N CYS A 7 -14.06 2.87 -7.95
CA CYS A 7 -14.31 1.46 -8.27
C CYS A 7 -13.03 0.63 -8.21
N LEU A 8 -11.92 1.12 -8.76
CA LEU A 8 -10.64 0.42 -8.77
C LEU A 8 -10.12 0.15 -7.36
N ALA A 9 -10.21 1.15 -6.47
CA ALA A 9 -9.87 0.99 -5.06
C ALA A 9 -10.73 -0.10 -4.38
N ALA A 10 -12.04 -0.11 -4.62
CA ALA A 10 -12.94 -1.12 -4.10
C ALA A 10 -12.59 -2.54 -4.60
N TYR A 11 -12.27 -2.70 -5.89
CA TYR A 11 -11.82 -3.98 -6.43
C TYR A 11 -10.50 -4.46 -5.82
N ASN A 12 -9.57 -3.55 -5.54
CA ASN A 12 -8.31 -3.87 -4.86
C ASN A 12 -8.58 -4.41 -3.44
N PHE A 13 -9.48 -3.78 -2.69
CA PHE A 13 -9.88 -4.29 -1.36
C PHE A 13 -10.54 -5.67 -1.43
N VAL A 14 -11.45 -5.89 -2.39
CA VAL A 14 -12.09 -7.20 -2.58
C VAL A 14 -11.08 -8.27 -2.96
N PHE A 15 -10.13 -7.96 -3.85
CA PHE A 15 -9.05 -8.87 -4.22
C PHE A 15 -8.22 -9.31 -3.00
N LYS A 16 -7.86 -8.37 -2.12
CA LYS A 16 -7.13 -8.66 -0.87
C LYS A 16 -7.91 -9.66 0.00
N ILE A 17 -9.22 -9.46 0.15
CA ILE A 17 -10.08 -10.35 0.94
C ILE A 17 -10.12 -11.75 0.32
N LEU A 18 -10.32 -11.85 -1.00
CA LEU A 18 -10.33 -13.13 -1.71
C LEU A 18 -9.00 -13.87 -1.55
N PHE A 19 -7.88 -13.15 -1.71
CA PHE A 19 -6.55 -13.71 -1.50
C PHE A 19 -6.39 -14.30 -0.10
N PHE A 20 -6.79 -13.56 0.95
CA PHE A 20 -6.75 -14.08 2.32
C PHE A 20 -7.56 -15.36 2.48
N ILE A 21 -8.79 -15.37 1.95
CA ILE A 21 -9.68 -16.53 2.06
C ILE A 21 -9.06 -17.76 1.38
N ILE A 22 -8.43 -17.58 0.21
CA ILE A 22 -7.81 -18.67 -0.54
C ILE A 22 -6.56 -19.19 0.19
N LYS A 23 -5.67 -18.29 0.64
CA LYS A 23 -4.37 -18.68 1.20
C LYS A 23 -4.35 -18.91 2.72
N ARG A 24 -5.45 -18.66 3.43
CA ARG A 24 -5.55 -18.80 4.92
C ARG A 24 -5.00 -20.12 5.47
N ARG A 25 -5.23 -21.23 4.77
CA ARG A 25 -4.79 -22.57 5.22
C ARG A 25 -3.27 -22.68 5.22
N HIS A 26 -2.64 -22.28 4.11
CA HIS A 26 -1.18 -22.28 3.99
C HIS A 26 -0.52 -21.30 4.96
N LEU A 27 -1.13 -20.11 5.14
CA LEU A 27 -0.67 -19.14 6.11
C LEU A 27 -0.73 -19.68 7.54
N LYS A 28 -1.82 -20.37 7.90
CA LYS A 28 -1.96 -21.01 9.21
C LYS A 28 -0.87 -22.06 9.44
N ILE A 29 -0.59 -22.92 8.45
CA ILE A 29 0.47 -23.92 8.54
C ILE A 29 1.82 -23.26 8.79
N LEU A 30 2.16 -22.21 8.04
CA LEU A 30 3.41 -21.48 8.24
C LEU A 30 3.51 -20.86 9.65
N ILE A 31 2.42 -20.25 10.13
CA ILE A 31 2.39 -19.65 11.48
C ILE A 31 2.52 -20.73 12.55
N ASP A 32 1.86 -21.88 12.39
CA ASP A 32 1.96 -23.00 13.33
C ASP A 32 3.38 -23.60 13.34
N GLU A 33 4.04 -23.71 12.18
CA GLU A 33 5.44 -24.14 12.08
C GLU A 33 6.40 -23.17 12.79
N ILE A 34 6.20 -21.85 12.62
CA ILE A 34 6.99 -20.83 13.31
C ILE A 34 6.73 -20.89 14.81
N ARG A 35 5.47 -21.03 15.23
CA ARG A 35 5.10 -21.11 16.64
C ARG A 35 5.72 -22.31 17.35
N ASN A 36 5.79 -23.45 16.67
CA ASN A 36 6.30 -24.71 17.22
C ASN A 36 7.84 -24.84 17.09
N SER A 37 8.52 -23.86 16.49
CA SER A 37 9.97 -23.92 16.26
C SER A 37 10.80 -23.75 17.54
N GLY A 38 10.20 -23.16 18.57
CA GLY A 38 10.89 -22.77 19.81
C GLY A 38 11.73 -21.49 19.67
N ASP A 39 11.69 -20.82 18.52
CA ASP A 39 12.37 -19.55 18.30
C ASP A 39 11.76 -18.46 19.18
N LYS A 40 12.62 -17.69 19.85
CA LYS A 40 12.21 -16.59 20.73
C LYS A 40 12.42 -15.27 20.02
N VAL A 41 11.44 -14.38 20.18
CA VAL A 41 11.54 -12.98 19.78
C VAL A 41 11.69 -12.16 21.06
N SER A 42 12.65 -11.23 21.09
CA SER A 42 12.83 -10.31 22.22
C SER A 42 11.57 -9.49 22.49
N ASP A 43 11.25 -9.22 23.76
CA ASP A 43 10.06 -8.47 24.13
C ASP A 43 10.08 -7.03 23.60
N ASP A 44 11.25 -6.42 23.47
CA ASP A 44 11.39 -5.09 22.87
C ASP A 44 10.99 -5.10 21.40
N ARG A 45 11.34 -6.16 20.67
CA ARG A 45 10.94 -6.32 19.26
C ARG A 45 9.46 -6.61 19.12
N LYS A 46 8.87 -7.39 20.03
CA LYS A 46 7.40 -7.58 20.05
C LYS A 46 6.67 -6.25 20.25
N LYS A 47 7.15 -5.41 21.17
CA LYS A 47 6.62 -4.04 21.36
C LYS A 47 6.74 -3.23 20.08
N LEU A 48 7.90 -3.26 19.43
CA LEU A 48 8.17 -2.51 18.20
C LEU A 48 7.27 -2.97 17.04
N MET A 49 7.09 -4.29 16.86
CA MET A 49 6.15 -4.87 15.90
C MET A 49 4.70 -4.42 16.20
N GLY A 50 4.29 -4.42 17.47
CA GLY A 50 2.97 -3.94 17.89
C GLY A 50 2.76 -2.46 17.60
N ILE A 51 3.73 -1.61 17.95
CA ILE A 51 3.70 -0.17 17.68
C ILE A 51 3.58 0.09 16.19
N TYR A 52 4.36 -0.59 15.34
CA TYR A 52 4.29 -0.42 13.89
C TYR A 52 2.89 -0.73 13.33
N ILE A 53 2.28 -1.84 13.77
CA ILE A 53 0.92 -2.23 13.32
C ILE A 53 -0.11 -1.21 13.80
N ILE A 54 -0.01 -0.73 15.04
CA ILE A 54 -0.91 0.28 15.60
C ILE A 54 -0.78 1.59 14.82
N LEU A 55 0.43 2.05 14.55
CA LEU A 55 0.66 3.27 13.77
C LEU A 55 0.14 3.13 12.33
N ALA A 56 0.44 2.02 11.65
CA ALA A 56 -0.04 1.79 10.28
C ALA A 56 -1.58 1.70 10.20
N THR A 57 -2.21 1.05 11.16
CA THR A 57 -3.68 0.97 11.25
C THR A 57 -4.32 2.31 11.61
N LEU A 58 -3.70 3.09 12.51
CA LEU A 58 -4.17 4.43 12.87
C LEU A 58 -4.09 5.38 11.68
N VAL A 59 -2.95 5.42 10.98
CA VAL A 59 -2.74 6.28 9.81
C VAL A 59 -3.73 5.93 8.70
N SER A 60 -3.87 4.64 8.36
CA SER A 60 -4.83 4.20 7.32
C SER A 60 -6.29 4.50 7.68
N THR A 61 -6.68 4.29 8.95
CA THR A 61 -8.04 4.62 9.41
C THR A 61 -8.30 6.12 9.38
N THR A 62 -7.34 6.92 9.81
CA THR A 62 -7.46 8.39 9.84
C THR A 62 -7.57 8.95 8.43
N LEU A 63 -6.77 8.44 7.49
CA LEU A 63 -6.83 8.83 6.07
C LEU A 63 -8.21 8.52 5.47
N VAL A 64 -8.69 7.28 5.59
CA VAL A 64 -10.01 6.89 5.05
C VAL A 64 -11.15 7.66 5.73
N GLY A 65 -11.06 7.87 7.05
CA GLY A 65 -12.03 8.66 7.80
C GLY A 65 -12.07 10.12 7.33
N ALA A 66 -10.91 10.75 7.14
CA ALA A 66 -10.81 12.12 6.64
C ALA A 66 -11.40 12.25 5.22
N PHE A 67 -11.09 11.32 4.31
CA PHE A 67 -11.68 11.30 2.97
C PHE A 67 -13.21 11.13 3.01
N SER A 68 -13.69 10.24 3.87
CA SER A 68 -15.13 10.01 4.05
C SER A 68 -15.82 11.27 4.56
N PHE A 69 -15.22 11.97 5.53
CA PHE A 69 -15.73 13.22 6.07
C PHE A 69 -15.76 14.35 5.03
N LEU A 70 -14.68 14.52 4.26
CA LEU A 70 -14.61 15.51 3.18
C LEU A 70 -15.66 15.25 2.09
N SER A 71 -15.91 13.98 1.75
CA SER A 71 -16.97 13.58 0.81
C SER A 71 -18.34 14.02 1.31
N GLN A 72 -18.62 13.86 2.62
CA GLN A 72 -19.88 14.30 3.21
C GLN A 72 -20.05 15.83 3.16
N LEU A 73 -18.97 16.59 3.42
CA LEU A 73 -19.02 18.06 3.31
C LEU A 73 -19.34 18.55 1.89
N LYS A 74 -18.87 17.83 0.86
CA LYS A 74 -19.18 18.09 -0.55
C LYS A 74 -20.56 17.62 -0.99
N GLY A 75 -21.29 16.89 -0.14
CA GLY A 75 -22.57 16.28 -0.51
C GLY A 75 -22.41 15.07 -1.46
N GLU A 76 -21.23 14.47 -1.51
CA GLU A 76 -20.91 13.34 -2.38
C GLU A 76 -20.87 12.02 -1.60
N MET A 77 -21.14 10.90 -2.29
CA MET A 77 -20.91 9.57 -1.71
C MET A 77 -19.43 9.18 -1.76
N THR A 78 -18.95 8.61 -0.65
CA THR A 78 -17.56 8.13 -0.50
C THR A 78 -17.25 6.99 -1.47
N ILE A 79 -18.20 6.06 -1.63
CA ILE A 79 -18.15 4.96 -2.59
C ILE A 79 -19.47 5.01 -3.36
N GLU A 80 -19.40 4.94 -4.69
CA GLU A 80 -20.60 4.85 -5.50
C GLU A 80 -21.15 3.43 -5.44
N ALA A 81 -22.37 3.32 -4.94
CA ALA A 81 -23.10 2.07 -4.88
C ALA A 81 -24.56 2.34 -5.21
N TRP A 82 -25.22 1.35 -5.81
CA TRP A 82 -26.66 1.41 -5.96
C TRP A 82 -27.32 1.35 -4.59
N MET A 83 -28.21 2.30 -4.31
CA MET A 83 -28.97 2.38 -3.06
C MET A 83 -30.46 2.21 -3.36
N PRO A 84 -31.23 1.53 -2.48
CA PRO A 84 -32.67 1.33 -2.67
C PRO A 84 -33.49 2.62 -2.50
N PHE A 85 -32.85 3.73 -2.15
CA PHE A 85 -33.42 5.07 -2.02
C PHE A 85 -32.47 6.09 -2.63
N ASP A 86 -32.97 7.27 -2.97
CA ASP A 86 -32.15 8.37 -3.49
C ASP A 86 -31.30 9.01 -2.37
N PRO A 87 -29.95 8.87 -2.40
CA PRO A 87 -29.06 9.42 -1.39
C PRO A 87 -29.02 10.95 -1.41
N PHE A 88 -29.31 11.58 -2.55
CA PHE A 88 -29.16 13.03 -2.75
C PHE A 88 -30.43 13.81 -2.42
N LYS A 89 -31.51 13.13 -2.02
CA LYS A 89 -32.81 13.75 -1.71
C LYS A 89 -32.76 14.74 -0.54
N ASN A 90 -32.04 14.40 0.53
CA ASN A 90 -31.83 15.28 1.70
C ASN A 90 -30.55 14.87 2.45
N ARG A 91 -30.03 15.74 3.34
CA ARG A 91 -28.79 15.44 4.09
C ARG A 91 -28.90 14.20 4.98
N MET A 92 -30.08 13.87 5.49
CA MET A 92 -30.30 12.70 6.34
C MET A 92 -30.19 11.39 5.55
N SER A 93 -30.76 11.34 4.34
CA SER A 93 -30.64 10.22 3.40
C SER A 93 -29.18 10.02 2.98
N LEU A 94 -28.44 11.10 2.74
CA LEU A 94 -27.02 11.03 2.42
C LEU A 94 -26.20 10.43 3.58
N LEU A 95 -26.43 10.90 4.81
CA LEU A 95 -25.77 10.36 6.01
C LEU A 95 -26.14 8.90 6.23
N LEU A 96 -27.41 8.52 6.03
CA LEU A 96 -27.88 7.15 6.19
C LEU A 96 -27.24 6.22 5.14
N ALA A 97 -27.15 6.65 3.88
CA ALA A 97 -26.43 5.93 2.84
C ALA A 97 -24.94 5.75 3.20
N ALA A 98 -24.30 6.83 3.67
CA ALA A 98 -22.89 6.79 4.07
C ALA A 98 -22.65 5.83 5.24
N GLN A 99 -23.52 5.81 6.25
CA GLN A 99 -23.42 4.88 7.38
C GLN A 99 -23.59 3.42 6.95
N ILE A 100 -24.58 3.12 6.09
CA ILE A 100 -24.77 1.77 5.55
C ILE A 100 -23.53 1.30 4.80
N LEU A 101 -22.96 2.14 3.93
CA LEU A 101 -21.76 1.81 3.17
C LEU A 101 -20.51 1.70 4.06
N ALA A 102 -20.38 2.56 5.06
CA ALA A 102 -19.27 2.52 6.01
C ALA A 102 -19.28 1.21 6.80
N VAL A 103 -20.40 0.86 7.41
CA VAL A 103 -20.54 -0.33 8.26
C VAL A 103 -20.56 -1.61 7.43
N GLY A 104 -21.31 -1.63 6.33
CA GLY A 104 -21.52 -2.83 5.52
C GLY A 104 -20.34 -3.20 4.62
N PHE A 105 -19.51 -2.22 4.23
CA PHE A 105 -18.47 -2.44 3.24
C PHE A 105 -17.13 -1.80 3.59
N ALA A 106 -17.05 -0.47 3.72
CA ALA A 106 -15.77 0.23 3.75
C ALA A 106 -14.91 -0.15 4.98
N VAL A 107 -15.51 -0.16 6.17
CA VAL A 107 -14.81 -0.45 7.42
C VAL A 107 -14.35 -1.92 7.50
N PRO A 108 -15.22 -2.93 7.27
CA PRO A 108 -14.77 -4.32 7.24
C PRO A 108 -13.69 -4.60 6.18
N CYS A 109 -13.81 -4.01 4.99
CA CYS A 109 -12.82 -4.20 3.93
C CYS A 109 -11.47 -3.57 4.29
N LEU A 110 -11.47 -2.37 4.86
CA LEU A 110 -10.25 -1.69 5.30
C LEU A 110 -9.52 -2.49 6.37
N TYR A 111 -10.19 -2.88 7.45
CA TYR A 111 -9.55 -3.61 8.54
C TYR A 111 -9.02 -4.97 8.10
N ARG A 112 -9.72 -5.68 7.21
CA ARG A 112 -9.21 -6.95 6.63
C ARG A 112 -7.96 -6.71 5.77
N ALA A 113 -7.93 -5.65 4.98
CA ALA A 113 -6.77 -5.29 4.18
C ALA A 113 -5.56 -4.88 5.05
N CYS A 114 -5.79 -4.09 6.10
CA CYS A 114 -4.74 -3.73 7.05
C CYS A 114 -4.24 -4.95 7.85
N ALA A 115 -5.11 -5.90 8.20
CA ALA A 115 -4.71 -7.13 8.86
C ALA A 115 -3.77 -7.98 7.98
N LEU A 116 -4.08 -8.11 6.69
CA LEU A 116 -3.22 -8.80 5.71
C LEU A 116 -1.82 -8.18 5.63
N HIS A 117 -1.76 -6.86 5.44
CA HIS A 117 -0.49 -6.13 5.43
C HIS A 117 0.25 -6.26 6.75
N GLY A 118 -0.48 -6.21 7.87
CA GLY A 118 0.07 -6.43 9.21
C GLY A 118 0.73 -7.80 9.35
N VAL A 119 0.10 -8.88 8.87
CA VAL A 119 0.69 -10.23 8.88
C VAL A 119 1.97 -10.30 8.05
N VAL A 120 1.96 -9.72 6.84
CA VAL A 120 3.14 -9.65 5.97
C VAL A 120 4.28 -8.93 6.68
N CYS A 121 4.02 -7.75 7.25
CA CYS A 121 5.02 -6.99 8.00
C CYS A 121 5.53 -7.75 9.24
N CYS A 122 4.66 -8.45 9.97
CA CYS A 122 5.06 -9.27 11.12
C CYS A 122 6.03 -10.37 10.74
N ILE A 123 5.73 -11.11 9.66
CA ILE A 123 6.59 -12.22 9.22
C ILE A 123 7.95 -11.69 8.74
N ILE A 124 7.96 -10.56 8.01
CA ILE A 124 9.22 -9.93 7.57
C ILE A 124 10.05 -9.47 8.77
N MET A 125 9.44 -8.75 9.72
CA MET A 125 10.12 -8.31 10.94
C MET A 125 10.64 -9.49 11.77
N TYR A 126 9.88 -10.59 11.85
CA TYR A 126 10.34 -11.84 12.45
C TYR A 126 11.58 -12.39 11.73
N PHE A 127 11.58 -12.47 10.40
CA PHE A 127 12.76 -12.94 9.67
C PHE A 127 13.98 -12.05 9.90
N CYS A 128 13.81 -10.73 9.85
CA CYS A 128 14.89 -9.78 10.14
C CYS A 128 15.47 -9.99 11.54
N ASP A 129 14.61 -10.13 12.55
CA ASP A 129 15.03 -10.42 13.92
C ASP A 129 15.83 -11.73 14.02
N GLN A 130 15.29 -12.82 13.49
CA GLN A 130 15.92 -14.13 13.58
C GLN A 130 17.26 -14.19 12.82
N LEU A 131 17.40 -13.43 11.73
CA LEU A 131 18.67 -13.28 11.02
C LEU A 131 19.68 -12.44 11.83
N ILE A 132 19.26 -11.37 12.48
CA ILE A 132 20.14 -10.56 13.35
C ILE A 132 20.62 -11.40 14.53
N GLU A 133 19.74 -12.16 15.18
CA GLU A 133 20.11 -13.07 16.27
C GLU A 133 21.14 -14.11 15.80
N LEU A 134 20.91 -14.70 14.63
CA LEU A 134 21.82 -15.67 14.03
C LEU A 134 23.20 -15.06 13.73
N GLN A 135 23.25 -13.84 13.17
CA GLN A 135 24.49 -13.10 12.94
C GLN A 135 25.23 -12.82 14.26
N GLY A 136 24.51 -12.43 15.31
CA GLY A 136 25.09 -12.21 16.64
C GLY A 136 25.72 -13.48 17.22
N ARG A 137 25.01 -14.62 17.14
CA ARG A 137 25.56 -15.93 17.57
C ARG A 137 26.79 -16.33 16.77
N LEU A 138 26.79 -16.08 15.46
CA LEU A 138 27.93 -16.38 14.60
C LEU A 138 29.16 -15.50 14.92
N LYS A 139 28.96 -14.20 15.15
CA LYS A 139 30.03 -13.26 15.54
C LYS A 139 30.67 -13.60 16.89
N ASN A 140 29.87 -14.13 17.82
CA ASN A 140 30.33 -14.50 19.17
C ASN A 140 30.91 -15.92 19.24
N LEU A 141 30.98 -16.63 18.12
CA LEU A 141 31.51 -18.00 18.07
C LEU A 141 33.04 -17.97 18.24
N GLY A 142 33.52 -18.24 19.44
CA GLY A 142 34.94 -18.25 19.78
C GLY A 142 35.53 -19.66 19.85
N TYR A 143 36.46 -19.98 18.95
CA TYR A 143 37.16 -21.27 18.94
C TYR A 143 38.27 -21.35 19.99
N SER A 144 38.34 -22.48 20.69
CA SER A 144 39.44 -22.87 21.59
C SER A 144 39.54 -24.39 21.60
N GLU A 145 40.75 -24.96 21.65
CA GLU A 145 40.95 -26.43 21.59
C GLU A 145 40.14 -27.17 22.67
N ASP A 146 40.07 -26.64 23.89
CA ASP A 146 39.29 -27.21 25.00
C ASP A 146 37.77 -27.20 24.79
N ARG A 147 37.26 -26.39 23.85
CA ARG A 147 35.83 -26.23 23.55
C ARG A 147 35.44 -26.65 22.13
N ASP A 148 36.28 -27.39 21.42
CA ASP A 148 36.03 -27.79 20.02
C ASP A 148 34.67 -28.50 19.86
N ARG A 149 34.32 -29.41 20.79
CA ARG A 149 33.03 -30.13 20.77
C ARG A 149 31.84 -29.17 20.93
N ASP A 150 31.93 -28.24 21.88
CA ASP A 150 30.84 -27.30 22.18
C ASP A 150 30.64 -26.30 21.03
N VAL A 151 31.73 -25.78 20.46
CA VAL A 151 31.70 -24.87 19.31
C VAL A 151 31.09 -25.57 18.09
N ARG A 152 31.40 -26.84 17.86
CA ARG A 152 30.80 -27.63 16.77
C ARG A 152 29.29 -27.83 16.95
N GLU A 153 28.84 -28.15 18.16
CA GLU A 153 27.41 -28.29 18.43
C GLU A 153 26.68 -26.94 18.35
N GLU A 154 27.26 -25.85 18.86
CA GLU A 154 26.69 -24.51 18.70
C GLU A 154 26.58 -24.10 17.22
N PHE A 155 27.64 -24.31 16.44
CA PHE A 155 27.64 -24.04 15.01
C PHE A 155 26.60 -24.87 14.25
N LYS A 156 26.45 -26.14 14.61
CA LYS A 156 25.42 -27.02 14.04
C LYS A 156 24.00 -26.53 14.36
N GLU A 157 23.75 -26.01 15.56
CA GLU A 157 22.46 -25.39 15.91
C GLU A 157 22.21 -24.09 15.13
N ILE A 158 23.25 -23.27 14.93
CA ILE A 158 23.19 -22.09 14.05
C ILE A 158 22.78 -22.51 12.62
N LEU A 159 23.44 -23.53 12.05
CA LEU A 159 23.12 -24.03 10.71
C LEU A 159 21.69 -24.57 10.62
N LYS A 160 21.24 -25.37 11.60
CA LYS A 160 19.86 -25.88 11.66
C LYS A 160 18.84 -24.74 11.69
N LYS A 161 19.08 -23.70 12.51
CA LYS A 161 18.22 -22.53 12.58
C LYS A 161 18.20 -21.76 11.25
N HIS A 162 19.35 -21.55 10.62
CA HIS A 162 19.43 -20.90 9.30
C HIS A 162 18.61 -21.64 8.23
N VAL A 163 18.82 -22.95 8.08
CA VAL A 163 18.08 -23.78 7.11
C VAL A 163 16.58 -23.75 7.37
N ARG A 164 16.16 -23.73 8.63
CA ARG A 164 14.76 -23.60 9.02
C ARG A 164 14.16 -22.25 8.61
N ILE A 165 14.84 -21.13 8.89
CA ILE A 165 14.42 -19.79 8.47
C ILE A 165 14.29 -19.71 6.94
N MET A 166 15.25 -20.28 6.20
CA MET A 166 15.19 -20.32 4.74
C MET A 166 13.98 -21.10 4.22
N ARG A 167 13.61 -22.20 4.89
CA ARG A 167 12.38 -22.95 4.57
C ARG A 167 11.14 -22.09 4.78
N TYR A 168 11.04 -21.39 5.91
CA TYR A 168 9.92 -20.48 6.20
C TYR A 168 9.82 -19.35 5.18
N SER A 169 10.95 -18.74 4.80
CA SER A 169 11.01 -17.71 3.78
C SER A 169 10.51 -18.20 2.42
N LYS A 170 10.88 -19.43 2.01
CA LYS A 170 10.38 -20.05 0.78
C LYS A 170 8.87 -20.29 0.82
N SER A 171 8.35 -20.81 1.93
CA SER A 171 6.91 -21.01 2.14
C SER A 171 6.15 -19.67 2.12
N PHE A 172 6.65 -18.66 2.83
CA PHE A 172 6.10 -17.30 2.83
C PHE A 172 6.05 -16.72 1.42
N THR A 173 7.16 -16.80 0.68
CA THR A 173 7.26 -16.31 -0.70
C THR A 173 6.25 -17.02 -1.60
N ASN A 174 6.12 -18.34 -1.50
CA ASN A 174 5.14 -19.09 -2.28
C ASN A 174 3.68 -18.72 -1.95
N ILE A 175 3.39 -18.38 -0.70
CA ILE A 175 2.06 -17.93 -0.28
C ILE A 175 1.74 -16.55 -0.88
N PHE A 176 2.67 -15.60 -0.79
CA PHE A 176 2.43 -14.19 -1.10
C PHE A 176 2.91 -13.73 -2.49
N LYS A 177 3.58 -14.56 -3.29
CA LYS A 177 4.08 -14.18 -4.64
C LYS A 177 3.00 -13.60 -5.55
N GLU A 178 1.83 -14.23 -5.59
CA GLU A 178 0.69 -13.80 -6.42
C GLU A 178 0.11 -12.48 -5.93
N PHE A 179 0.03 -12.32 -4.60
CA PHE A 179 -0.43 -11.08 -3.97
C PHE A 179 0.49 -9.91 -4.30
N PHE A 180 1.81 -10.08 -4.15
CA PHE A 180 2.77 -9.03 -4.48
C PHE A 180 2.73 -8.68 -5.97
N LEU A 181 2.64 -9.69 -6.84
CA LEU A 181 2.54 -9.48 -8.29
C LEU A 181 1.31 -8.63 -8.65
N ILE A 182 0.13 -9.02 -8.17
CA ILE A 182 -1.12 -8.34 -8.50
C ILE A 182 -1.15 -6.93 -7.90
N GLN A 183 -0.67 -6.76 -6.66
CA GLN A 183 -0.55 -5.46 -6.02
C GLN A 183 0.37 -4.52 -6.81
N ASN A 184 1.55 -4.99 -7.24
CA ASN A 184 2.50 -4.20 -8.04
C ASN A 184 1.94 -3.87 -9.42
N LEU A 185 1.26 -4.83 -10.06
CA LEU A 185 0.63 -4.61 -11.36
C LEU A 185 -0.49 -3.56 -11.27
N ALA A 186 -1.34 -3.65 -10.25
CA ALA A 186 -2.43 -2.69 -10.03
C ALA A 186 -1.90 -1.25 -9.87
N VAL A 187 -0.90 -1.06 -9.00
CA VAL A 187 -0.26 0.26 -8.81
C VAL A 187 0.38 0.77 -10.10
N THR A 188 1.00 -0.12 -10.89
CA THR A 188 1.61 0.26 -12.17
C THR A 188 0.56 0.70 -13.18
N ILE A 189 -0.57 -0.02 -13.30
CA ILE A 189 -1.68 0.35 -14.20
C ILE A 189 -2.28 1.70 -13.79
N GLU A 190 -2.50 1.93 -12.49
CA GLU A 190 -2.97 3.21 -11.94
C GLU A 190 -2.05 4.36 -12.33
N LEU A 191 -0.74 4.19 -12.16
CA LEU A 191 0.28 5.16 -12.56
C LEU A 191 0.26 5.44 -14.07
N CYS A 192 0.17 4.39 -14.90
CA CYS A 192 0.16 4.52 -16.35
C CYS A 192 -1.09 5.26 -16.87
N LEU A 193 -2.28 4.89 -16.38
CA LEU A 193 -3.53 5.55 -16.77
C LEU A 193 -3.49 7.04 -16.45
N ASN A 194 -2.92 7.39 -15.31
CA ASN A 194 -2.78 8.77 -14.89
C ASN A 194 -1.75 9.53 -15.72
N ALA A 195 -0.61 8.92 -16.03
CA ALA A 195 0.39 9.49 -16.93
C ALA A 195 -0.20 9.78 -18.32
N ILE A 196 -1.03 8.88 -18.85
CA ILE A 196 -1.75 9.09 -20.12
C ILE A 196 -2.70 10.28 -19.99
N MET A 197 -3.48 10.35 -18.90
CA MET A 197 -4.43 11.45 -18.69
C MET A 197 -3.74 12.81 -18.67
N VAL A 198 -2.64 12.93 -17.93
CA VAL A 198 -1.84 14.18 -17.88
C VAL A 198 -1.31 14.53 -19.28
N THR A 199 -0.73 13.55 -19.99
CA THR A 199 -0.16 13.77 -21.32
C THR A 199 -1.21 14.25 -22.32
N VAL A 200 -2.35 13.56 -22.41
CA VAL A 200 -3.45 13.94 -23.31
C VAL A 200 -4.00 15.32 -22.95
N SER A 201 -4.13 15.64 -21.65
CA SER A 201 -4.62 16.95 -21.23
C SER A 201 -3.69 18.09 -21.62
N THR A 202 -2.37 17.90 -21.51
CA THR A 202 -1.40 18.93 -21.95
C THR A 202 -1.39 19.10 -23.47
N GLY A 203 -1.76 18.06 -24.23
CA GLY A 203 -1.82 18.10 -25.70
C GLY A 203 -2.91 19.01 -26.26
N ILE A 204 -3.92 19.38 -25.48
CA ILE A 204 -5.02 20.27 -25.92
C ILE A 204 -4.47 21.65 -26.32
N ALA A 205 -3.54 22.21 -25.54
CA ALA A 205 -2.94 23.51 -25.84
C ALA A 205 -2.15 23.47 -27.15
N GLN A 206 -1.40 22.38 -27.39
CA GLN A 206 -0.64 22.18 -28.61
C GLN A 206 -1.56 22.04 -29.83
N ALA A 207 -2.60 21.21 -29.74
CA ALA A 207 -3.57 21.03 -30.82
C ALA A 207 -4.35 22.32 -31.14
N ALA A 208 -4.68 23.11 -30.11
CA ALA A 208 -5.28 24.43 -30.29
C ALA A 208 -4.34 25.39 -31.04
N TYR A 209 -3.05 25.40 -30.69
CA TYR A 209 -2.04 26.23 -31.35
C TYR A 209 -1.80 25.82 -32.81
N GLU A 210 -1.78 24.51 -33.09
CA GLU A 210 -1.59 23.94 -34.43
C GLU A 210 -2.83 24.01 -35.32
N SER A 211 -3.97 24.45 -34.78
CA SER A 211 -5.20 24.63 -35.56
C SER A 211 -5.07 25.75 -36.61
N GLY A 212 -5.94 25.76 -37.61
CA GLY A 212 -6.00 26.82 -38.63
C GLY A 212 -6.55 28.17 -38.14
N TRP A 213 -6.33 28.50 -36.86
CA TRP A 213 -6.98 29.59 -36.14
C TRP A 213 -6.72 30.99 -36.72
N THR A 214 -5.62 31.15 -37.45
CA THR A 214 -5.26 32.43 -38.10
C THR A 214 -6.30 32.89 -39.12
N SER A 215 -7.09 31.97 -39.66
CA SER A 215 -8.14 32.24 -40.65
C SER A 215 -9.54 32.42 -40.05
N TRP A 216 -9.71 32.22 -38.74
CA TRP A 216 -11.02 32.24 -38.08
C TRP A 216 -11.48 33.67 -37.73
N PRO A 217 -12.78 33.88 -37.48
CA PRO A 217 -13.29 35.14 -36.93
C PRO A 217 -12.62 35.50 -35.60
N ILE A 218 -12.46 36.81 -35.34
CA ILE A 218 -11.77 37.34 -34.15
C ILE A 218 -12.36 36.82 -32.83
N ASP A 219 -13.68 36.61 -32.77
CA ASP A 219 -14.35 36.10 -31.57
C ASP A 219 -13.91 34.66 -31.25
N LEU A 220 -13.83 33.79 -32.27
CA LEU A 220 -13.34 32.41 -32.16
C LEU A 220 -11.85 32.34 -31.79
N GLN A 221 -11.04 33.29 -32.28
CA GLN A 221 -9.63 33.38 -31.90
C GLN A 221 -9.46 33.72 -30.41
N LYS A 222 -10.30 34.62 -29.88
CA LYS A 222 -10.31 34.97 -28.45
C LYS A 222 -10.73 33.78 -27.60
N ASP A 223 -11.76 33.04 -28.02
CA ASP A 223 -12.21 31.83 -27.31
C ASP A 223 -11.14 30.74 -27.30
N LEU A 224 -10.40 30.58 -28.42
CA LEU A 224 -9.28 29.64 -28.51
C LEU A 224 -8.13 30.03 -27.56
N LEU A 225 -7.83 31.33 -27.42
CA LEU A 225 -6.83 31.80 -26.46
C LEU A 225 -7.23 31.47 -25.02
N ILE A 226 -8.52 31.61 -24.68
CA ILE A 226 -9.05 31.21 -23.36
C ILE A 226 -8.89 29.70 -23.18
N LEU A 227 -9.16 28.89 -24.20
CA LEU A 227 -8.94 27.44 -24.17
C LEU A 227 -7.48 27.07 -23.89
N ILE A 228 -6.53 27.71 -24.59
CA ILE A 228 -5.09 27.47 -24.39
C ILE A 228 -4.68 27.84 -22.96
N LEU A 229 -5.13 28.99 -22.45
CA LEU A 229 -4.87 29.42 -21.07
C LEU A 229 -5.47 28.45 -20.04
N ALA A 230 -6.66 27.92 -20.30
CA ALA A 230 -7.29 26.92 -19.44
C ALA A 230 -6.54 25.57 -19.49
N ALA A 231 -6.07 25.16 -20.67
CA ALA A 231 -5.36 23.89 -20.89
C ALA A 231 -3.96 23.84 -20.26
N GLN A 232 -3.38 24.98 -19.85
CA GLN A 232 -2.14 25.01 -19.06
C GLN A 232 -2.30 24.40 -17.66
N LYS A 233 -3.53 24.17 -17.19
CA LYS A 233 -3.82 23.36 -16.02
C LYS A 233 -4.23 21.96 -16.48
N PRO A 234 -3.31 20.98 -16.51
CA PRO A 234 -3.64 19.64 -16.96
C PRO A 234 -4.69 19.01 -16.05
N LEU A 235 -5.53 18.17 -16.65
CA LEU A 235 -6.44 17.29 -15.95
C LEU A 235 -5.60 16.25 -15.20
N ILE A 236 -5.66 16.33 -13.87
CA ILE A 236 -4.91 15.48 -12.97
C ILE A 236 -5.90 14.74 -12.07
N LEU A 237 -5.71 13.43 -11.89
CA LEU A 237 -6.43 12.67 -10.88
C LEU A 237 -5.86 13.00 -9.50
N SER A 238 -6.68 13.61 -8.66
CA SER A 238 -6.34 13.84 -7.26
C SER A 238 -6.94 12.73 -6.39
N ALA A 239 -6.11 12.10 -5.55
CA ALA A 239 -6.59 11.22 -4.50
C ALA A 239 -7.30 12.08 -3.44
N GLY A 240 -8.62 12.21 -3.59
CA GLY A 240 -9.54 12.90 -2.69
C GLY A 240 -9.17 14.34 -2.32
N GLY A 241 -8.46 15.05 -3.21
CA GLY A 241 -8.13 16.47 -3.05
C GLY A 241 -6.86 16.77 -2.26
N MET A 242 -6.11 15.76 -1.79
CA MET A 242 -4.91 15.96 -0.95
C MET A 242 -3.60 15.72 -1.70
N THR A 243 -3.55 14.70 -2.56
CA THR A 243 -2.35 14.43 -3.35
C THR A 243 -2.69 14.21 -4.81
N ILE A 244 -1.83 14.71 -5.67
CA ILE A 244 -1.86 14.41 -7.09
C ILE A 244 -1.32 13.00 -7.24
N MET A 245 -2.14 12.10 -7.78
CA MET A 245 -1.65 10.81 -8.21
C MET A 245 -0.85 11.12 -9.48
N CYS A 246 0.48 10.99 -9.46
CA CYS A 246 1.31 11.11 -10.66
C CYS A 246 2.65 10.42 -10.42
N ILE A 247 3.41 10.21 -11.50
CA ILE A 247 4.73 9.59 -11.42
C ILE A 247 5.68 10.37 -10.52
N GLN A 248 5.58 11.71 -10.48
CA GLN A 248 6.41 12.52 -9.60
C GLN A 248 6.12 12.25 -8.12
N THR A 249 4.84 12.22 -7.72
CA THR A 249 4.45 11.91 -6.33
C THR A 249 4.89 10.51 -5.93
N TYR A 250 4.79 9.53 -6.84
CA TYR A 250 5.27 8.17 -6.58
C TYR A 250 6.80 8.11 -6.45
N SER A 251 7.53 8.78 -7.35
CA SER A 251 8.98 8.88 -7.29
C SER A 251 9.44 9.56 -6.00
N GLN A 252 8.75 10.63 -5.58
CA GLN A 252 9.02 11.30 -4.31
C GLN A 252 8.77 10.38 -3.12
N ALA A 253 7.69 9.58 -3.14
CA ALA A 253 7.41 8.62 -2.09
C ALA A 253 8.52 7.54 -1.98
N LEU A 254 8.99 7.02 -3.12
CA LEU A 254 10.12 6.09 -3.15
C LEU A 254 11.42 6.74 -2.66
N TYR A 255 11.69 7.98 -3.08
CA TYR A 255 12.85 8.73 -2.65
C TYR A 255 12.84 8.97 -1.14
N ASN A 256 11.70 9.36 -0.58
CA ASN A 256 11.54 9.54 0.86
C ASN A 256 11.76 8.22 1.62
N ALA A 257 11.24 7.10 1.12
CA ALA A 257 11.47 5.78 1.72
C ALA A 257 12.95 5.39 1.68
N TYR A 258 13.64 5.63 0.56
CA TYR A 258 15.07 5.40 0.44
C TYR A 258 15.89 6.30 1.36
N SER A 259 15.54 7.58 1.46
CA SER A 259 16.20 8.53 2.36
C SER A 259 16.08 8.10 3.82
N ILE A 260 14.88 7.67 4.26
CA ILE A 260 14.68 7.10 5.60
C ILE A 260 15.55 5.86 5.80
N PHE A 261 15.60 4.96 4.81
CA PHE A 261 16.44 3.77 4.87
C PHE A 261 17.93 4.13 4.97
N ALA A 262 18.42 5.08 4.16
CA ALA A 262 19.82 5.50 4.18
C ALA A 262 20.23 6.09 5.54
N VAL A 263 19.39 6.96 6.12
CA VAL A 263 19.62 7.50 7.46
C VAL A 263 19.64 6.40 8.51
N LEU A 264 18.73 5.43 8.44
CA LEU A 264 18.72 4.30 9.38
C LEU A 264 19.94 3.40 9.21
N ASN A 265 20.44 3.23 7.98
CA ASN A 265 21.64 2.44 7.73
C ASN A 265 22.88 3.11 8.34
N ASP A 266 23.06 4.41 8.12
CA ASP A 266 24.17 5.20 8.68
C ASP A 266 24.20 5.24 10.22
N VAL A 267 23.06 5.00 10.88
CA VAL A 267 22.96 4.95 12.36
C VAL A 267 23.23 3.54 12.92
N VAL A 268 23.09 2.51 12.09
CA VAL A 268 23.27 1.10 12.48
C VAL A 268 24.72 0.63 12.26
N ASP A 269 25.45 1.26 11.34
CA ASP A 269 26.90 1.11 11.15
C ASP A 269 27.71 1.92 12.19
#